data_AF-C4GFW2-F1
#
_entry.id   AF-C4GFW2-F1
#
_cell.length_a   1.000
_cell.length_b   1.000
_cell.length_c   1.000
_cell.angle_alpha   90.00
_cell.angle_beta   90.00
_cell.angle_gamma   90.00
#
_symmetry.space_group_name_H-M   'P 1'
#
loop_
_entity.id
_entity.type
_entity.pdbx_description
1 polymer ?
#
loop_
_entity_poly.entity_id
_entity_poly.type
_entity_poly.pdbx_seq_one_letter_code
_entity_poly.pdbx_strand_id
1 'polypeptide(L)' 'MEAEFLIWRPVLARKISLAEVKNGTADLVDLLKINAILDMQDEAEAREAERWK' A
#
# COMPACT_ATOMS: atom_id res chain seq x y z
N MET A 1 12.45 3.62 -10.02
CA MET A 1 12.18 2.64 -8.95
C MET A 1 10.98 3.05 -8.10
N GLU A 2 10.87 4.28 -7.60
CA GLU A 2 9.76 4.70 -6.71
C GLU A 2 8.36 4.56 -7.33
N ALA A 3 8.21 4.85 -8.63
CA ALA A 3 6.91 4.73 -9.31
C ALA A 3 6.39 3.29 -9.41
N GLU A 4 7.28 2.29 -9.45
CA GLU A 4 6.87 0.87 -9.47
C GLU A 4 6.32 0.43 -8.11
N PHE A 5 6.88 0.95 -7.01
CA PHE A 5 6.39 0.66 -5.66
C PHE A 5 4.95 1.12 -5.45
N LEU A 6 4.55 2.20 -6.12
CA LEU A 6 3.21 2.78 -6.00
C LEU A 6 2.11 1.80 -6.40
N ILE A 7 2.37 0.95 -7.41
CA ILE A 7 1.44 -0.10 -7.87
C ILE A 7 1.67 -1.41 -7.12
N TRP A 8 2.93 -1.83 -6.99
CA TRP A 8 3.24 -3.17 -6.49
C TRP A 8 2.93 -3.37 -5.02
N ARG A 9 3.13 -2.35 -4.17
CA ARG A 9 2.88 -2.50 -2.72
C ARG A 9 1.40 -2.79 -2.40
N PRO A 10 0.41 -2.04 -2.92
CA PRO A 10 -1.00 -2.39 -2.79
C PRO A 10 -1.37 -3.78 -3.30
N VAL A 11 -0.78 -4.19 -4.43
CA VAL A 11 -1.04 -5.50 -5.07
C VAL A 11 -0.49 -6.64 -4.21
N LEU A 12 0.75 -6.53 -3.75
CA LEU A 12 1.40 -7.52 -2.89
C LEU A 12 0.69 -7.62 -1.53
N ALA A 13 0.18 -6.51 -1.01
CA ALA A 13 -0.65 -6.46 0.20
C ALA A 13 -2.10 -6.96 -0.01
N ARG A 14 -2.45 -7.42 -1.23
CA ARG A 14 -3.78 -7.90 -1.63
C ARG A 14 -4.91 -6.91 -1.36
N LYS A 15 -4.62 -5.61 -1.33
CA LYS A 15 -5.64 -4.55 -1.19
C LYS A 15 -6.32 -4.24 -2.53
N ILE A 16 -5.66 -4.61 -3.62
CA ILE A 16 -6.13 -4.47 -4.98
C ILE A 16 -5.48 -5.54 -5.88
N SER A 17 -6.11 -5.88 -6.99
CA SER A 17 -5.53 -6.73 -8.03
C SER A 17 -4.85 -5.93 -9.14
N LEU A 18 -3.89 -6.56 -9.81
CA LEU A 18 -3.28 -5.98 -11.02
C LEU A 18 -4.32 -5.78 -12.15
N ALA A 19 -5.39 -6.57 -12.17
CA ALA A 19 -6.47 -6.43 -13.15
C ALA A 19 -7.24 -5.12 -12.97
N GLU A 20 -7.54 -4.75 -11.72
CA GLU A 20 -8.23 -3.50 -11.37
C GLU A 20 -7.40 -2.25 -11.70
N VAL A 21 -6.07 -2.35 -11.59
CA VAL A 21 -5.18 -1.27 -12.05
C VAL A 21 -5.16 -1.18 -13.58
N LYS A 22 -5.04 -2.34 -14.26
CA LYS A 22 -4.93 -2.38 -15.74
C LYS A 22 -6.21 -1.97 -16.46
N ASN A 23 -7.37 -2.27 -15.89
CA ASN A 23 -8.66 -1.92 -16.49
C ASN A 23 -9.17 -0.53 -16.05
N GLY A 24 -8.40 0.20 -15.24
CA GLY A 24 -8.74 1.54 -14.75
C GLY A 24 -9.82 1.58 -13.67
N THR A 25 -10.16 0.44 -13.06
CA THR A 25 -11.10 0.38 -11.92
C THR A 25 -10.53 1.11 -10.70
N ALA A 26 -9.21 1.06 -10.53
CA ALA A 26 -8.51 1.93 -9.59
C ALA A 26 -7.54 2.82 -10.31
N ASP A 27 -7.56 4.08 -9.94
CA ASP A 27 -6.70 5.10 -10.51
C ASP A 27 -5.51 5.42 -9.60
N LEU A 28 -4.73 6.43 -10.00
CA LEU A 28 -3.57 6.89 -9.24
C LEU A 28 -3.95 7.36 -7.83
N VAL A 29 -5.10 8.00 -7.66
CA VAL A 29 -5.55 8.55 -6.38
C VAL A 29 -5.91 7.41 -5.42
N ASP A 30 -6.54 6.36 -5.91
CA ASP A 30 -6.84 5.17 -5.11
C ASP A 30 -5.57 4.46 -4.65
N LEU A 31 -4.59 4.30 -5.54
CA LEU A 31 -3.29 3.72 -5.21
C LEU A 31 -2.55 4.54 -4.14
N LEU A 32 -2.58 5.88 -4.23
CA LEU A 32 -1.98 6.76 -3.23
C LEU A 32 -2.65 6.61 -1.86
N LYS A 33 -3.98 6.54 -1.80
CA LYS A 33 -4.72 6.33 -0.55
C LYS A 33 -4.38 4.98 0.08
N ILE A 34 -4.33 3.91 -0.71
CA ILE A 34 -3.99 2.58 -0.20
C ILE A 34 -2.58 2.58 0.39
N ASN A 35 -1.61 3.17 -0.31
CA ASN A 35 -0.24 3.28 0.20
C ASN A 35 -0.17 4.06 1.52
N ALA A 36 -0.87 5.20 1.63
CA ALA A 36 -0.91 5.96 2.87
C ALA A 36 -1.50 5.16 4.05
N ILE A 37 -2.51 4.31 3.80
CA ILE A 37 -3.06 3.41 4.82
C ILE A 37 -2.03 2.37 5.24
N LEU A 38 -1.30 1.80 4.28
CA LEU A 38 -0.24 0.83 4.57
C LEU A 38 0.90 1.48 5.36
N ASP A 39 1.25 2.74 5.07
CA ASP A 39 2.25 3.49 5.86
C ASP A 39 1.82 3.64 7.32
N MET A 40 0.56 3.98 7.56
CA MET A 40 0.03 4.10 8.93
C MET A 40 0.05 2.75 9.67
N GLN A 41 -0.13 1.63 8.97
CA GLN A 41 -0.06 0.29 9.56
C GLN A 41 1.38 -0.05 9.93
N ASP A 42 2.33 0.15 9.02
CA ASP A 42 3.74 -0.09 9.25
C ASP A 42 4.26 0.74 10.44
N GLU A 43 3.83 2.01 10.56
CA GLU A 43 4.15 2.87 11.70
C GLU A 43 3.52 2.41 13.03
N ALA A 44 2.31 1.84 12.98
CA ALA A 44 1.65 1.31 14.16
C ALA A 44 2.35 0.03 14.66
N GLU A 45 2.69 -0.88 13.76
CA GLU A 45 3.42 -2.12 14.05
C GLU A 45 4.83 -1.83 14.58
N ALA A 46 5.53 -0.85 13.99
CA ALA A 46 6.85 -0.43 14.46
C ALA A 46 6.79 0.09 15.91
N ARG A 47 5.83 0.97 16.22
CA ARG A 47 5.62 1.48 17.58
C ARG A 47 5.27 0.39 18.58
N GLU A 48 4.50 -0.61 18.15
CA GLU A 48 4.21 -1.75 19.00
C GLU A 48 5.48 -2.57 19.27
N ALA A 49 6.25 -2.89 18.23
CA ALA A 49 7.48 -3.66 18.37
C ALA A 49 8.52 -2.99 19.28
N GLU A 50 8.58 -1.65 19.29
CA GLU A 50 9.42 -0.88 20.22
C GLU A 50 8.95 -0.98 21.67
N ARG A 51 7.65 -1.17 21.92
CA ARG A 51 7.07 -1.27 23.27
C ARG A 51 7.42 -2.58 23.98
N TRP A 52 7.69 -3.64 23.23
CA TRP A 52 8.01 -4.98 23.74
C TRP A 52 9.52 -5.30 23.74
N LYS A 53 10.37 -4.34 23.35
CA LYS A 53 11.84 -4.40 23.46
C LYS A 53 12.31 -3.93 24.83
#